data_AF-A0A7C4ZBS1-F1
#
_entry.id   AF-A0A7C4ZBS1-F1
#
_cell.length_a   1.000
_cell.length_b   1.000
_cell.length_c   1.000
_cell.angle_alpha   90.00
_cell.angle_beta   90.00
_cell.angle_gamma   90.00
#
_symmetry.space_group_name_H-M   'P 1'
#
loop_
_entity.id
_entity.type
_entity.pdbx_description
1 polymer ?
#
loop_
_entity_poly.entity_id
_entity_poly.type
_entity_poly.pdbx_seq_one_letter_code
_entity_poly.pdbx_strand_id
1 'polypeptide(L)'
;MSMNLLIVESPAKAKTIEGYLGKDYKVLATYGHLRDLPKSKLGVNETTFEPEYIIPMKSRKAVNALKKEAEKATKIILATDEDREGEAISWHVSHALNIPNDKQERITFHEIT
;
A
#
# COMPACT_ATOMS: atom_id res chain seq x y z
N MET A 1 13.89 -16.43 10.13
CA MET A 1 13.88 -15.00 10.50
C MET A 1 12.57 -14.43 10.04
N SER A 2 12.00 -13.53 10.84
CA SER A 2 10.70 -12.95 10.55
C SER A 2 10.87 -11.80 9.55
N MET A 3 10.23 -11.91 8.39
CA MET A 3 10.48 -11.01 7.25
C MET A 3 9.60 -9.76 7.38
N ASN A 4 10.19 -8.58 7.23
CA ASN A 4 9.43 -7.33 7.17
C ASN A 4 8.88 -7.12 5.76
N LEU A 5 7.67 -6.57 5.64
CA LEU A 5 7.09 -6.20 4.36
C LEU A 5 7.19 -4.69 4.17
N LEU A 6 7.79 -4.24 3.09
CA LEU A 6 7.80 -2.83 2.68
C LEU A 6 6.99 -2.67 1.40
N ILE A 7 6.08 -1.69 1.39
CA ILE A 7 5.15 -1.44 0.30
C ILE A 7 5.41 -0.06 -0.31
N VAL A 8 5.65 -0.03 -1.63
CA VAL A 8 5.85 1.19 -2.42
C VAL A 8 4.82 1.30 -3.55
N GLU A 9 4.69 2.44 -4.22
CA GLU A 9 3.72 2.59 -5.30
C GLU A 9 4.15 1.93 -6.62
N SER A 10 5.44 1.96 -6.95
CA SER A 10 5.97 1.55 -8.26
C SER A 10 6.92 0.33 -8.21
N PRO A 11 6.90 -0.55 -9.24
CA PRO A 11 7.76 -1.74 -9.29
C PRO A 11 9.26 -1.42 -9.39
N ALA A 12 9.60 -0.29 -10.02
CA ALA A 12 10.98 0.15 -10.15
C ALA A 12 11.58 0.46 -8.78
N LYS A 13 10.88 1.24 -7.94
CA LYS A 13 11.30 1.51 -6.56
C LYS A 13 11.40 0.22 -5.74
N ALA A 14 10.43 -0.69 -5.90
CA ALA A 14 10.45 -1.95 -5.18
C ALA A 14 11.75 -2.73 -5.44
N LYS A 15 12.15 -2.84 -6.71
CA LYS A 15 13.38 -3.53 -7.10
C LYS A 15 14.64 -2.83 -6.56
N THR A 16 14.70 -1.51 -6.62
CA THR A 16 15.86 -0.74 -6.11
C THR A 16 16.00 -0.89 -4.60
N ILE A 17 14.91 -0.67 -3.85
CA ILE A 17 14.91 -0.73 -2.38
C ILE A 17 15.13 -2.16 -1.87
N GLU A 18 14.58 -3.18 -2.53
CA GLU A 18 14.85 -4.59 -2.17
C GLU A 18 16.34 -4.93 -2.31
N GLY A 19 17.03 -4.32 -3.28
CA GLY A 19 18.48 -4.44 -3.45
C GLY A 19 19.27 -3.83 -2.29
N TYR A 20 18.81 -2.72 -1.72
CA TYR A 20 19.45 -2.07 -0.58
C TYR A 20 19.20 -2.76 0.76
N LEU A 21 17.97 -3.23 0.99
CA LEU A 21 17.55 -3.80 2.27
C LEU A 21 17.92 -5.28 2.44
N GLY A 22 18.10 -6.01 1.33
CA GLY A 22 18.51 -7.41 1.38
C GLY A 22 17.43 -8.36 1.89
N LYS A 23 17.84 -9.51 2.45
CA LYS A 23 16.98 -10.68 2.68
C LYS A 23 15.99 -10.55 3.84
N ASP A 24 16.17 -9.57 4.71
CA ASP A 24 15.30 -9.36 5.87
C ASP A 24 14.00 -8.63 5.50
N TYR A 25 13.96 -8.06 4.29
CA TYR A 25 12.83 -7.32 3.76
C TYR A 25 12.29 -7.96 2.50
N LYS A 26 10.97 -8.04 2.41
CA LYS A 26 10.25 -8.24 1.17
C LYS A 26 9.71 -6.89 0.72
N VAL A 27 10.02 -6.49 -0.51
CA VAL A 27 9.49 -5.25 -1.06
C VAL A 27 8.47 -5.56 -2.15
N LEU A 28 7.27 -5.01 -2.02
CA LEU A 28 6.19 -5.16 -3.00
C LEU A 28 5.66 -3.80 -3.45
N ALA A 29 5.17 -3.76 -4.69
CA ALA A 29 4.56 -2.56 -5.24
C ALA A 29 3.03 -2.68 -5.25
N THR A 30 2.33 -1.56 -5.06
CA THR A 30 0.87 -1.48 -5.23
C THR A 30 0.45 -1.40 -6.70
N TYR A 31 1.38 -1.00 -7.58
CA TYR A 31 1.12 -0.69 -8.99
C TYR A 31 0.11 0.47 -9.14
N GLY A 32 0.23 1.47 -8.26
CA GLY A 32 -0.68 2.61 -8.14
C GLY A 32 -1.80 2.40 -7.10
N HIS A 33 -2.98 2.97 -7.36
CA HIS A 33 -4.11 2.93 -6.44
C HIS A 33 -4.76 1.53 -6.32
N LEU A 34 -4.93 1.05 -5.09
CA LEU A 34 -5.58 -0.24 -4.80
C LEU A 34 -7.11 -0.14 -4.71
N ARG A 35 -7.60 1.03 -4.30
CA ARG A 35 -9.02 1.34 -4.10
C ARG A 35 -9.39 2.57 -4.92
N ASP A 36 -10.64 2.65 -5.31
CA ASP A 36 -11.19 3.76 -6.11
C ASP A 36 -12.69 3.90 -5.83
N LEU A 37 -13.28 5.02 -6.24
CA LEU A 37 -14.74 5.17 -6.22
C LEU A 37 -15.39 4.22 -7.25
N PRO A 38 -16.63 3.74 -6.99
CA PRO A 38 -17.43 3.02 -7.96
C PRO A 38 -17.57 3.80 -9.27
N LYS A 39 -17.36 3.13 -10.40
CA LYS A 39 -17.49 3.77 -11.72
C LYS A 39 -18.94 4.00 -12.16
N SER A 40 -19.88 3.24 -11.61
CA SER A 40 -21.29 3.21 -12.05
C SER A 40 -22.23 4.06 -11.20
N LYS A 41 -21.73 4.70 -10.14
CA LYS A 41 -22.49 5.59 -9.24
C LYS A 41 -21.56 6.67 -8.68
N LEU A 42 -22.12 7.71 -8.07
CA LEU A 42 -21.34 8.82 -7.51
C LEU A 42 -20.27 8.36 -6.50
N GLY A 43 -20.59 7.35 -5.68
CA GLY A 43 -19.62 6.78 -4.73
C GLY A 43 -19.30 7.69 -3.54
N VAL A 44 -20.03 8.79 -3.36
CA VAL A 44 -19.87 9.72 -2.23
C VAL A 44 -21.25 10.03 -1.67
N ASN A 45 -21.40 10.01 -0.35
CA ASN A 45 -22.60 10.50 0.32
C ASN A 45 -22.66 12.03 0.23
N GLU A 46 -23.71 12.60 -0.36
CA GLU A 46 -23.79 14.06 -0.59
C GLU A 46 -23.97 14.90 0.69
N THR A 47 -24.37 14.28 1.81
CA THR A 47 -24.57 14.97 3.10
C THR A 47 -23.35 14.83 3.99
N THR A 48 -22.77 13.63 4.10
CA THR A 48 -21.63 13.35 4.99
C THR A 48 -20.28 13.47 4.28
N PHE A 49 -20.27 13.52 2.94
CA PHE A 49 -19.09 13.41 2.08
C PHE A 49 -18.28 12.12 2.27
N GLU A 50 -18.88 11.10 2.90
CA GLU A 50 -18.23 9.81 3.09
C GLU A 50 -18.09 9.08 1.74
N PRO A 51 -16.85 8.71 1.35
CA PRO A 51 -16.62 7.97 0.11
C PRO A 51 -16.85 6.48 0.33
N GLU A 52 -17.52 5.85 -0.63
CA GLU A 52 -17.54 4.42 -0.81
C GLU A 52 -16.38 4.03 -1.72
N TYR A 53 -15.39 3.33 -1.16
CA TYR A 53 -14.26 2.83 -1.94
C TYR A 53 -14.39 1.34 -2.21
N ILE A 54 -14.19 0.96 -3.47
CA ILE A 54 -14.16 -0.43 -3.93
C ILE A 54 -12.74 -0.82 -4.36
N ILE A 55 -12.45 -2.13 -4.42
CA ILE A 55 -11.22 -2.65 -5.05
C ILE A 55 -11.53 -2.94 -6.52
N PRO A 56 -10.97 -2.17 -7.48
CA PRO A 56 -11.15 -2.42 -8.90
C PRO A 56 -10.62 -3.80 -9.31
N MET A 57 -11.22 -4.41 -10.34
CA MET A 57 -10.78 -5.71 -10.87
C MET A 57 -9.28 -5.76 -11.17
N LYS A 58 -8.73 -4.69 -11.75
CA LYS A 58 -7.30 -4.55 -12.08
C LYS A 58 -6.38 -4.66 -10.86
N SER A 59 -6.84 -4.20 -9.69
CA SER A 59 -6.03 -4.13 -8.47
C SER A 59 -6.16 -5.38 -7.60
N ARG A 60 -7.15 -6.26 -7.84
CA ARG A 60 -7.38 -7.48 -7.03
C ARG A 60 -6.16 -8.39 -6.92
N LYS A 61 -5.41 -8.55 -8.02
CA LYS A 61 -4.19 -9.38 -8.01
C LYS A 61 -3.13 -8.80 -7.06
N ALA A 62 -2.92 -7.48 -7.10
CA ALA A 62 -1.99 -6.80 -6.22
C ALA A 62 -2.43 -6.88 -4.76
N VAL A 63 -3.71 -6.61 -4.47
CA VAL A 63 -4.28 -6.72 -3.11
C VAL A 63 -4.10 -8.13 -2.54
N ASN A 64 -4.41 -9.17 -3.31
CA ASN A 64 -4.26 -10.54 -2.83
C ASN A 64 -2.80 -10.92 -2.54
N ALA A 65 -1.86 -10.47 -3.38
CA ALA A 65 -0.44 -10.69 -3.16
C ALA A 65 0.06 -9.95 -1.91
N LEU A 66 -0.32 -8.68 -1.76
CA LEU A 66 0.03 -7.87 -0.59
C LEU A 66 -0.55 -8.46 0.69
N LYS A 67 -1.82 -8.87 0.69
CA LYS A 67 -2.48 -9.47 1.86
C LYS A 67 -1.77 -10.75 2.32
N LYS A 68 -1.42 -11.62 1.37
CA LYS A 68 -0.72 -12.87 1.66
C LYS A 68 0.64 -12.65 2.34
N GLU A 69 1.38 -11.64 1.93
CA GLU A 69 2.69 -11.33 2.54
C GLU A 69 2.54 -10.51 3.83
N ALA A 70 1.54 -9.62 3.92
CA ALA A 70 1.22 -8.86 5.12
C ALA A 70 0.86 -9.75 6.31
N GLU A 71 0.10 -10.84 6.08
CA GLU A 71 -0.27 -11.80 7.13
C GLU A 71 0.94 -12.50 7.77
N LYS A 72 2.03 -12.68 7.01
CA LYS A 72 3.27 -13.33 7.46
C LYS A 72 4.28 -12.35 8.04
N ALA A 73 4.12 -11.06 7.76
CA ALA A 73 5.09 -10.04 8.11
C ALA A 73 5.02 -9.69 9.61
N THR A 74 6.19 -9.43 10.19
CA THR A 74 6.28 -8.89 11.55
C THR A 74 5.85 -7.44 11.59
N LYS A 75 6.41 -6.66 10.65
CA LYS A 75 6.10 -5.25 10.43
C LYS A 75 5.73 -5.02 8.98
N ILE A 76 4.83 -4.07 8.76
CA ILE A 76 4.41 -3.62 7.44
C ILE A 76 4.72 -2.13 7.34
N ILE A 77 5.66 -1.80 6.47
CA ILE A 77 6.20 -0.46 6.28
C ILE A 77 5.60 0.12 5.00
N LEU A 78 4.89 1.23 5.13
CA LEU A 78 4.34 2.00 4.03
C LEU A 78 5.36 3.07 3.63
N ALA A 79 5.86 2.96 2.40
CA ALA A 79 7.02 3.68 1.89
C ALA A 79 6.69 4.39 0.57
N THR A 80 5.48 4.94 0.47
CA THR A 80 5.04 5.76 -0.66
C THR A 80 5.68 7.14 -0.62
N ASP A 81 5.60 7.86 -1.73
CA ASP A 81 6.10 9.24 -1.83
C ASP A 81 5.58 10.17 -0.73
N GLU A 82 6.41 11.17 -0.39
CA GLU A 82 6.08 12.24 0.57
C GLU A 82 5.27 13.34 -0.12
N ASP A 83 4.13 12.95 -0.66
CA ASP A 83 3.14 13.87 -1.19
C ASP A 83 1.72 13.42 -0.81
N ARG A 84 0.73 14.22 -1.19
CA ARG A 84 -0.67 13.94 -0.91
C ARG A 84 -1.15 12.63 -1.55
N GLU A 85 -0.65 12.29 -2.73
CA GLU A 85 -1.06 11.08 -3.44
C GLU A 85 -0.46 9.84 -2.78
N GLY A 86 0.82 9.87 -2.42
CA GLY A 86 1.50 8.84 -1.65
C GLY A 86 0.80 8.57 -0.33
N GLU A 87 0.44 9.62 0.42
CA GLU A 87 -0.28 9.46 1.68
C GLU A 87 -1.66 8.83 1.49
N ALA A 88 -2.39 9.22 0.44
CA ALA A 88 -3.66 8.60 0.09
C ALA A 88 -3.47 7.11 -0.29
N ILE A 89 -2.44 6.77 -1.05
CA ILE A 89 -2.11 5.37 -1.39
C ILE A 89 -1.82 4.58 -0.11
N SER A 90 -0.97 5.09 0.78
CA SER A 90 -0.64 4.46 2.06
C SER A 90 -1.90 4.22 2.91
N TRP A 91 -2.77 5.22 3.00
CA TRP A 91 -4.07 5.09 3.68
C TRP A 91 -4.93 3.99 3.03
N HIS A 92 -5.04 3.97 1.70
CA HIS A 92 -5.80 2.96 0.98
C HIS A 92 -5.25 1.54 1.16
N VAL A 93 -3.93 1.38 1.18
CA VAL A 93 -3.26 0.10 1.44
C VAL A 93 -3.58 -0.39 2.85
N SER A 94 -3.40 0.46 3.86
CA SER A 94 -3.72 0.15 5.25
C SER A 94 -5.14 -0.38 5.40
N HIS A 95 -6.12 0.31 4.81
CA HIS A 95 -7.52 -0.09 4.88
C HIS A 95 -7.85 -1.32 4.03
N ALA A 96 -7.26 -1.44 2.83
CA ALA A 96 -7.50 -2.60 1.95
C ALA A 96 -6.98 -3.90 2.55
N LEU A 97 -5.88 -3.83 3.29
CA LEU A 97 -5.22 -4.98 3.92
C LEU A 97 -5.64 -5.17 5.38
N ASN A 98 -6.39 -4.23 5.97
CA ASN A 98 -6.78 -4.22 7.37
C ASN A 98 -5.57 -4.36 8.31
N ILE A 99 -4.54 -3.52 8.08
CA ILE A 99 -3.28 -3.59 8.81
C ILE A 99 -3.50 -3.15 10.27
N PRO A 100 -3.09 -3.96 11.27
CA PRO A 100 -3.12 -3.54 12.67
C PRO A 100 -2.15 -2.37 12.93
N ASN A 101 -2.58 -1.40 13.74
CA ASN A 101 -1.79 -0.20 14.04
C ASN A 101 -0.42 -0.52 14.68
N ASP A 102 -0.31 -1.60 15.45
CA ASP A 102 0.94 -2.05 16.09
C ASP A 102 1.93 -2.71 15.11
N LYS A 103 1.45 -3.13 13.94
CA LYS A 103 2.26 -3.67 12.85
C LYS A 103 2.60 -2.65 11.77
N GLN A 104 1.94 -1.50 11.76
CA GLN A 104 2.05 -0.50 10.70
C GLN A 104 3.11 0.55 11.03
N GLU A 105 4.01 0.79 10.07
CA GLU A 105 4.96 1.91 10.12
C GLU A 105 4.86 2.72 8.81
N ARG A 106 5.09 4.03 8.89
CA ARG A 106 5.15 4.94 7.74
C ARG A 106 6.55 5.55 7.70
N ILE A 107 7.21 5.46 6.55
CA ILE A 107 8.52 6.11 6.31
C ILE A 107 8.40 7.06 5.14
N THR A 108 9.10 8.19 5.15
CA THR A 108 9.20 9.11 4.02
C THR A 108 10.65 9.25 3.57
N PHE A 109 10.83 9.61 2.30
CA PHE A 109 12.14 9.90 1.71
C PHE A 109 11.93 10.79 0.48
N HIS A 110 12.95 11.60 0.15
CA HIS A 110 12.97 12.43 -1.05
C HIS A 110 13.83 11.86 -2.16
N GLU A 111 14.73 10.94 -1.82
CA GLU A 111 15.62 10.26 -2.77
C GLU A 111 15.86 8.80 -2.35
N ILE A 112 16.21 7.96 -3.32
CA ILE A 112 16.51 6.54 -3.12
C ILE A 112 17.97 6.36 -3.54
N THR A 113 18.87 6.40 -2.55
CA THR A 113 20.33 6.36 -2.74
C THR A 113 20.99 5.31 -1.88
#